data_AF-A0A2H5YRG8-F1
#
_entry.id   AF-A0A2H5YRG8-F1
#
_cell.length_a   1.000
_cell.length_b   1.000
_cell.length_c   1.000
_cell.angle_alpha   90.00
_cell.angle_beta   90.00
_cell.angle_gamma   90.00
#
_symmetry.space_group_name_H-M   'P 1'
#
loop_
_entity.id
_entity.type
_entity.pdbx_description
1 polymer ?
#
loop_
_entity_poly.entity_id
_entity_poly.type
_entity_poly.pdbx_seq_one_letter_code
_entity_poly.pdbx_strand_id
1 'polypeptide(L)'
;MRHRERLESAESATPVMSGKVFIIGTAFLVTGAAWALMSYYQLAGGSRPTGTIDVLLVVIHLFAGLLVYRRVPYTVPLGLVVVFLGLAAALLNDYLLLLVPDGLTGLLLILGRHAVKRAE
;
A
#
# COMPACT_ATOMS: atom_id res chain seq x y z
N MET A 1 28.28 -7.90 47.97
CA MET A 1 28.01 -6.56 47.41
C MET A 1 29.05 -6.25 46.33
N ARG A 2 28.66 -6.32 45.06
CA ARG A 2 29.25 -5.55 43.96
C ARG A 2 28.24 -5.57 42.82
N HIS A 3 27.30 -4.63 42.93
CA HIS A 3 26.58 -4.04 41.81
C HIS A 3 27.63 -3.66 40.75
N ARG A 4 27.77 -4.50 39.73
CA ARG A 4 28.32 -4.05 38.46
C ARG A 4 27.12 -4.00 37.54
N GLU A 5 26.64 -2.78 37.37
CA GLU A 5 25.63 -2.36 36.43
C GLU A 5 25.94 -2.95 35.05
N ARG A 6 25.38 -4.13 34.76
CA ARG A 6 24.94 -4.42 33.39
C ARG A 6 23.73 -3.52 33.15
N LEU A 7 24.00 -2.24 32.95
CA LEU A 7 23.26 -1.46 31.97
C LEU A 7 23.72 -1.97 30.61
N GLU A 8 23.44 -3.25 30.31
CA GLU A 8 23.27 -3.66 28.94
C GLU A 8 22.09 -2.82 28.49
N SER A 9 22.43 -1.75 27.77
CA SER A 9 21.51 -0.96 26.98
C SER A 9 20.42 -1.89 26.49
N ALA A 10 19.21 -1.71 27.03
CA ALA A 10 18.00 -2.20 26.41
C ALA A 10 17.85 -1.40 25.11
N GLU A 11 18.77 -1.61 24.17
CA GLU A 11 18.62 -1.20 22.81
C GLU A 11 17.48 -2.08 22.33
N SER A 12 16.26 -1.54 22.44
CA SER A 12 15.14 -2.02 21.67
C SER A 12 15.58 -1.83 20.22
N ALA A 13 16.28 -2.83 19.68
CA ALA A 13 16.59 -2.93 18.28
C ALA A 13 15.25 -3.10 17.60
N THR A 14 14.60 -1.97 17.35
CA THR A 14 13.42 -1.90 16.49
C THR A 14 13.85 -2.59 15.21
N PRO A 15 13.22 -3.71 14.84
CA PRO A 15 13.68 -4.48 13.69
C PRO A 15 13.71 -3.54 12.49
N VAL A 16 14.90 -3.35 11.91
CA VAL A 16 15.11 -2.40 10.82
C VAL A 16 14.17 -2.77 9.68
N MET A 17 13.24 -1.87 9.35
CA MET A 17 12.29 -2.10 8.28
C MET A 17 13.04 -2.16 6.95
N SER A 18 12.82 -3.23 6.18
CA SER A 18 13.40 -3.36 4.84
C SER A 18 12.96 -2.18 3.96
N GLY A 19 13.91 -1.49 3.34
CA GLY A 19 13.62 -0.37 2.43
C GLY A 19 12.69 -0.77 1.28
N LYS A 20 12.73 -2.04 0.84
CA LYS A 20 11.80 -2.58 -0.16
C LYS A 20 10.36 -2.60 0.36
N VAL A 21 10.16 -3.04 1.60
CA VAL A 21 8.84 -3.04 2.25
C VAL A 21 8.34 -1.61 2.41
N PHE A 22 9.23 -0.69 2.79
CA PHE A 22 8.89 0.73 2.90
C PHE A 22 8.42 1.33 1.56
N ILE A 23 9.18 1.11 0.49
CA ILE A 23 8.86 1.62 -0.85
C ILE A 23 7.53 1.06 -1.36
N ILE A 24 7.30 -0.26 -1.21
CA ILE A 24 6.06 -0.89 -1.68
C ILE A 24 4.86 -0.39 -0.87
N GLY A 25 4.97 -0.33 0.46
CA GLY A 25 3.91 0.22 1.31
C GLY A 25 3.59 1.67 0.93
N THR A 26 4.61 2.48 0.65
CA THR A 26 4.45 3.86 0.21
C THR A 26 3.79 3.95 -1.16
N ALA A 27 4.12 3.06 -2.09
CA ALA A 27 3.49 3.01 -3.42
C ALA A 27 1.97 2.79 -3.31
N PHE A 28 1.52 1.91 -2.41
CA PHE A 28 0.09 1.75 -2.11
C PHE A 28 -0.55 3.02 -1.55
N LEU A 29 0.14 3.77 -0.68
CA LEU A 29 -0.38 5.04 -0.15
C LEU A 29 -0.50 6.10 -1.24
N VAL A 30 0.52 6.24 -2.09
CA VAL A 30 0.52 7.20 -3.22
C VAL A 30 -0.59 6.88 -4.20
N THR A 31 -0.79 5.59 -4.49
CA THR A 31 -1.86 5.12 -5.37
C THR A 31 -3.23 5.38 -4.75
N GLY A 32 -3.42 5.10 -3.47
CA GLY A 32 -4.63 5.47 -2.74
C GLY A 32 -4.91 6.98 -2.77
N ALA A 33 -3.87 7.82 -2.67
CA ALA A 33 -4.01 9.27 -2.81
C ALA A 33 -4.44 9.71 -4.22
N ALA A 34 -3.96 9.03 -5.27
CA ALA A 34 -4.41 9.26 -6.64
C ALA A 34 -5.91 8.94 -6.81
N TRP A 35 -6.36 7.81 -6.26
CA TRP A 35 -7.78 7.45 -6.21
C TRP A 35 -8.60 8.46 -5.41
N ALA A 36 -8.06 8.99 -4.31
CA ALA A 36 -8.75 10.00 -3.49
C ALA A 36 -8.93 11.31 -4.25
N LEU A 37 -7.91 11.73 -4.99
CA LEU A 37 -7.98 12.89 -5.86
C LEU A 37 -9.03 12.71 -6.95
N MET A 38 -9.10 11.54 -7.58
CA MET A 38 -10.11 11.26 -8.60
C MET A 38 -11.53 11.23 -8.01
N SER A 39 -11.70 10.59 -6.85
CA SER A 39 -12.97 10.60 -6.12
C SER A 39 -13.44 12.01 -5.81
N TYR A 40 -12.53 12.89 -5.36
CA TYR A 40 -12.84 14.29 -5.10
C TYR A 40 -13.37 14.99 -6.35
N TYR A 41 -12.71 14.83 -7.51
CA TYR A 41 -13.17 15.43 -8.76
C TYR A 41 -14.56 14.93 -9.18
N GLN A 42 -14.84 13.63 -9.03
CA GLN A 42 -16.14 13.06 -9.39
C GLN A 42 -17.26 13.50 -8.45
N LEU A 43 -17.00 13.53 -7.15
CA LEU A 43 -17.98 13.95 -6.15
C LEU A 43 -18.25 15.46 -6.23
N ALA A 44 -17.22 16.27 -6.42
CA ALA A 44 -17.35 17.72 -6.61
C ALA A 44 -17.99 18.06 -7.98
N GLY A 45 -17.68 17.28 -9.01
CA GLY A 45 -18.20 17.46 -10.38
C GLY A 45 -19.61 16.90 -10.63
N GLY A 46 -20.20 16.19 -9.66
CA GLY A 46 -21.58 15.70 -9.72
C GLY A 46 -21.77 14.30 -10.33
N SER A 47 -20.69 13.55 -10.60
CA SER A 47 -20.70 12.20 -11.19
C SER A 47 -20.87 11.14 -10.08
N ARG A 48 -22.11 10.96 -9.61
CA ARG A 48 -22.37 10.30 -8.30
C ARG A 48 -22.21 8.77 -8.18
N PRO A 49 -22.20 7.90 -9.21
CA PRO A 49 -21.95 6.48 -8.98
C PRO A 49 -20.45 6.12 -8.90
N THR A 50 -19.61 6.76 -9.71
CA THR A 50 -18.17 6.41 -9.84
C THR A 50 -17.34 6.91 -8.67
N GLY A 51 -17.65 8.11 -8.15
CA GLY A 51 -16.93 8.68 -7.00
C GLY A 51 -16.94 7.79 -5.74
N THR A 52 -18.03 7.03 -5.50
CA THR A 52 -18.12 6.10 -4.35
C THR A 52 -17.21 4.88 -4.52
N ILE A 53 -17.09 4.35 -5.74
CA ILE A 53 -16.16 3.26 -6.07
C ILE A 53 -14.73 3.74 -5.87
N ASP A 54 -14.43 4.97 -6.30
CA ASP A 54 -13.10 5.56 -6.14
C ASP A 54 -12.73 5.70 -4.65
N VAL A 55 -13.67 6.12 -3.77
CA VAL A 55 -13.44 6.12 -2.31
C VAL A 55 -13.10 4.72 -1.79
N LEU A 56 -13.85 3.70 -2.21
CA LEU A 56 -13.58 2.33 -1.79
C LEU A 56 -12.17 1.90 -2.21
N LEU A 57 -11.75 2.26 -3.43
CA LEU A 57 -10.40 2.00 -3.93
C LEU A 57 -9.33 2.69 -3.08
N VAL A 58 -9.56 3.92 -2.59
CA VAL A 58 -8.67 4.57 -1.61
C VAL A 58 -8.49 3.69 -0.38
N VAL A 59 -9.60 3.30 0.24
CA VAL A 59 -9.58 2.57 1.51
C VAL A 59 -8.84 1.24 1.37
N ILE A 60 -9.13 0.47 0.32
CA ILE A 60 -8.48 -0.83 0.13
C ILE A 60 -6.99 -0.70 -0.23
N HIS A 61 -6.57 0.36 -0.93
CA HIS A 61 -5.16 0.63 -1.18
C HIS A 61 -4.41 0.99 0.09
N LEU A 62 -4.99 1.86 0.94
CA LEU A 62 -4.41 2.20 2.24
C LEU A 62 -4.30 0.94 3.13
N PHE A 63 -5.33 0.10 3.12
CA PHE A 63 -5.32 -1.15 3.87
C PHE A 63 -4.26 -2.13 3.34
N ALA A 64 -4.15 -2.30 2.02
CA ALA A 64 -3.09 -3.12 1.42
C ALA A 64 -1.69 -2.61 1.75
N GLY A 65 -1.46 -1.28 1.72
CA GLY A 65 -0.20 -0.68 2.17
C GLY A 65 0.10 -0.97 3.64
N LEU A 66 -0.91 -0.91 4.51
CA LEU A 66 -0.77 -1.30 5.91
C LEU A 66 -0.41 -2.78 6.07
N LEU A 67 -1.03 -3.68 5.30
CA LEU A 67 -0.68 -5.10 5.29
C LEU A 67 0.78 -5.33 4.87
N VAL A 68 1.27 -4.56 3.88
CA VAL A 68 2.68 -4.57 3.44
C VAL A 68 3.60 -4.15 4.58
N TYR A 69 3.32 -3.04 5.26
CA TYR A 69 4.13 -2.61 6.41
C TYR A 69 4.13 -3.63 7.55
N ARG A 70 2.99 -4.26 7.79
CA ARG A 70 2.81 -5.29 8.82
C ARG A 70 3.33 -6.67 8.40
N ARG A 71 3.73 -6.85 7.14
CA ARG A 71 4.20 -8.12 6.55
C ARG A 71 3.25 -9.29 6.83
N VAL A 72 1.94 -9.04 6.70
CA VAL A 72 0.91 -10.06 6.97
C VAL A 72 1.04 -11.20 5.95
N PRO A 73 0.78 -12.47 6.32
CA PRO A 73 0.65 -13.55 5.35
C PRO A 73 -0.31 -13.17 4.23
N TYR A 74 -0.05 -13.65 3.01
CA TYR A 74 -0.88 -13.36 1.83
C TYR A 74 -0.97 -11.89 1.40
N THR A 75 -0.15 -10.98 1.95
CA THR A 75 -0.13 -9.58 1.51
C THR A 75 0.15 -9.43 0.01
N VAL A 76 1.04 -10.26 -0.55
CA VAL A 76 1.35 -10.20 -1.98
C VAL A 76 0.14 -10.52 -2.86
N PRO A 77 -0.53 -11.69 -2.74
CA PRO A 77 -1.71 -11.96 -3.56
C PRO A 77 -2.86 -10.98 -3.29
N LEU A 78 -3.10 -10.56 -2.04
CA LEU A 78 -4.14 -9.57 -1.72
C LEU A 78 -3.83 -8.20 -2.34
N GLY A 79 -2.59 -7.74 -2.25
CA GLY A 79 -2.15 -6.48 -2.87
C GLY A 79 -2.27 -6.51 -4.39
N LEU A 80 -1.99 -7.65 -5.03
CA LEU A 80 -2.20 -7.81 -6.47
C LEU A 80 -3.67 -7.74 -6.85
N VAL A 81 -4.57 -8.36 -6.07
CA VAL A 81 -6.03 -8.22 -6.29
C VAL A 81 -6.45 -6.75 -6.22
N VAL A 82 -5.96 -6.01 -5.22
CA VAL A 82 -6.25 -4.57 -5.09
C VAL A 82 -5.76 -3.79 -6.31
N VAL A 83 -4.54 -4.05 -6.77
CA VAL A 83 -4.00 -3.42 -8.00
C VAL A 83 -4.83 -3.76 -9.23
N PHE A 84 -5.26 -5.02 -9.40
CA PHE A 84 -6.11 -5.41 -10.53
C PHE A 84 -7.48 -4.73 -10.50
N LEU A 85 -8.08 -4.59 -9.31
CA LEU A 85 -9.32 -3.85 -9.14
C LEU A 85 -9.15 -2.37 -9.50
N GLY A 86 -8.03 -1.75 -9.10
CA GLY A 86 -7.67 -0.39 -9.50
C GLY A 86 -7.54 -0.26 -11.01
N LEU A 87 -6.71 -1.11 -11.65
CA LEU A 87 -6.52 -1.08 -13.10
C LEU A 87 -7.83 -1.28 -13.86
N ALA A 88 -8.67 -2.23 -13.44
CA ALA A 88 -9.97 -2.46 -14.04
C ALA A 88 -10.88 -1.24 -13.89
N ALA A 89 -10.94 -0.63 -12.70
CA ALA A 89 -11.71 0.59 -12.49
C ALA A 89 -11.16 1.76 -13.31
N ALA A 90 -9.85 1.91 -13.45
CA ALA A 90 -9.25 2.97 -14.25
C ALA A 90 -9.61 2.82 -15.74
N LEU A 91 -9.62 1.59 -16.26
CA LEU A 91 -10.04 1.31 -17.64
C LEU A 91 -11.54 1.52 -17.84
N LEU A 92 -12.39 1.03 -16.92
CA LEU A 92 -13.84 1.12 -17.04
C LEU A 92 -14.38 2.56 -16.90
N ASN A 93 -13.60 3.46 -16.29
CA ASN A 93 -13.97 4.86 -16.07
C ASN A 93 -13.13 5.85 -16.89
N ASP A 94 -12.32 5.37 -17.86
CA ASP A 94 -11.44 6.19 -18.71
C ASP A 94 -10.39 7.04 -17.94
N TYR A 95 -10.01 6.61 -16.73
CA TYR A 95 -8.99 7.28 -15.92
C TYR A 95 -7.58 6.81 -16.29
N LEU A 96 -7.16 7.00 -17.54
CA LEU A 96 -5.91 6.44 -18.06
C LEU A 96 -4.66 6.85 -17.25
N LEU A 97 -4.68 8.01 -16.61
CA LEU A 97 -3.58 8.47 -15.75
C LEU A 97 -3.39 7.62 -14.49
N LEU A 98 -4.45 6.97 -13.97
CA LEU A 98 -4.36 6.09 -12.80
C LEU A 98 -3.74 4.73 -13.12
N LEU A 99 -3.62 4.36 -14.40
CA LEU A 99 -2.92 3.13 -14.80
C LEU A 99 -1.44 3.14 -14.41
N VAL A 100 -0.82 4.33 -14.40
CA VAL A 100 0.60 4.49 -14.05
C VAL A 100 0.86 4.18 -12.56
N PRO A 101 0.23 4.86 -11.59
CA PRO A 101 0.47 4.56 -10.18
C PRO A 101 0.03 3.13 -9.79
N ASP A 102 -1.12 2.64 -10.29
CA ASP A 102 -1.55 1.25 -10.04
C ASP A 102 -0.55 0.24 -10.62
N GLY A 103 -0.18 0.41 -11.89
CA GLY A 103 0.74 -0.48 -12.58
C GLY A 103 2.13 -0.50 -11.94
N LEU A 104 2.66 0.66 -11.55
CA LEU A 104 3.93 0.74 -10.83
C LEU A 104 3.84 0.11 -9.44
N THR A 105 2.74 0.29 -8.72
CA THR A 105 2.53 -0.36 -7.41
C THR A 105 2.52 -1.88 -7.55
N GLY A 106 1.80 -2.41 -8.55
CA GLY A 106 1.81 -3.83 -8.88
C GLY A 106 3.21 -4.34 -9.23
N LEU A 107 3.93 -3.62 -10.10
CA LEU A 107 5.29 -3.97 -10.49
C LEU A 107 6.23 -4.02 -9.29
N LEU A 108 6.21 -2.99 -8.44
CA LEU A 108 7.02 -2.93 -7.22
C LEU A 108 6.69 -4.08 -6.26
N LEU A 109 5.41 -4.42 -6.12
CA LEU A 109 4.98 -5.55 -5.30
C LEU A 109 5.50 -6.90 -5.86
N ILE A 110 5.47 -7.09 -7.17
CA ILE A 110 5.99 -8.30 -7.84
C ILE A 110 7.51 -8.42 -7.66
N LEU A 111 8.24 -7.34 -7.92
CA LEU A 111 9.70 -7.30 -7.83
C LEU A 111 10.18 -7.44 -6.37
N GLY A 112 9.42 -6.87 -5.43
CA GLY A 112 9.74 -6.86 -4.01
C GLY A 112 9.13 -8.00 -3.18
N ARG A 113 8.37 -8.91 -3.79
CA ARG A 113 7.58 -9.96 -3.10
C ARG A 113 8.37 -10.77 -2.08
N HIS A 114 9.65 -11.05 -2.34
CA HIS A 114 10.50 -11.85 -1.46
C HIS A 114 10.84 -11.10 -0.16
N ALA A 115 10.87 -9.77 -0.18
CA ALA A 115 11.10 -8.95 1.01
C ALA A 115 9.85 -8.83 1.88
N VAL A 116 8.66 -8.91 1.27
CA VAL A 116 7.37 -8.80 1.96
C VAL A 116 6.98 -10.12 2.66
N LYS A 117 7.43 -11.27 2.14
CA LYS A 117 7.10 -12.60 2.70
C LYS A 117 7.79 -12.96 4.02
N ARG A 118 8.77 -12.20 4.53
CA ARG A 118 9.47 -12.53 5.79
C ARG A 118 8.64 -12.14 7.02
N ALA A 119 7.78 -13.06 7.44
CA ALA A 119 7.22 -13.16 8.78
C ALA A 119 7.18 -14.65 9.17
N GLU A 120 8.37 -15.26 9.23
CA GLU A 120 8.64 -16.54 9.90
C GLU A 120 9.93 -16.38 10.71
#